data_AF-A0AA41ES70-F1
#
_entry.id   AF-A0AA41ES70-F1
#
_cell.length_a   1.000
_cell.length_b   1.000
_cell.length_c   1.000
_cell.angle_alpha   90.00
_cell.angle_beta   90.00
_cell.angle_gamma   90.00
#
_symmetry.space_group_name_H-M   'P 1'
#
loop_
_entity.id
_entity.type
_entity.pdbx_description
1 polymer ?
#
loop_
_entity_poly.entity_id
_entity_poly.type
_entity_poly.pdbx_seq_one_letter_code
_entity_poly.pdbx_strand_id
1 'polypeptide(L)'
;TRTIHYVDADGKQVADDVVQTVKLSRSATVDFSDPANPKVTYGAWNAAGSYESVISPEVSGYTTNQKLVESATPGSPESATVSVIYSVNKVTTPKAPKELKQYGSVKKGTAIYAVKHIYMYKDMTFKRSSRIISYVRQPRINRPMFVVKRIVKLANGKVLYQVKDVNHRSESAGKVGYITVNANYVKPVYYQSVPSKITVINSKGVNGYKLKGLKGKSMHYKQGQVLKVKGIVKHNSTTRYILNNGQYITANKKLVKWNKQKFAKTIKTTHGINLYRDVNLQKRVAKVHIKKGVKLNVKELEYSRASDFTTFGAKRYYVKGGYVTGNTDFVKVVKLK
;
A
#
# COMPACT_ATOMS: atom_id res chain seq x y z
N THR A 1 -15.36 56.15 -7.59
CA THR A 1 -14.26 55.22 -7.24
C THR A 1 -14.83 53.96 -6.63
N ARG A 2 -14.19 52.80 -6.77
CA ARG A 2 -14.58 51.56 -6.07
C ARG A 2 -13.46 51.10 -5.15
N THR A 3 -13.78 50.85 -3.88
CA THR A 3 -12.83 50.26 -2.91
C THR A 3 -13.28 48.85 -2.53
N ILE A 4 -12.37 47.89 -2.59
CA ILE A 4 -12.58 46.50 -2.19
C ILE A 4 -11.84 46.27 -0.87
N HIS A 5 -12.60 45.99 0.19
CA HIS A 5 -12.08 45.68 1.52
C HIS A 5 -11.99 44.17 1.73
N TYR A 6 -10.87 43.70 2.28
CA TYR A 6 -10.70 42.29 2.67
C TYR A 6 -10.67 42.18 4.19
N VAL A 7 -11.79 41.76 4.77
CA VAL A 7 -12.03 41.78 6.22
C VAL A 7 -12.42 40.40 6.75
N ASP A 8 -12.20 40.14 8.03
CA ASP A 8 -12.78 38.99 8.71
C ASP A 8 -14.25 39.24 9.12
N ALA A 9 -14.86 38.24 9.77
CA ALA A 9 -16.25 38.31 10.24
C ALA A 9 -16.51 39.42 11.26
N ASP A 10 -15.47 39.90 11.95
CA ASP A 10 -15.55 40.98 12.94
C ASP A 10 -15.23 42.35 12.31
N GLY A 11 -15.01 42.41 10.98
CA GLY A 11 -14.71 43.62 10.23
C GLY A 11 -13.25 44.05 10.29
N LYS A 12 -12.35 43.24 10.86
CA LYS A 12 -10.91 43.54 10.90
C LYS A 12 -10.28 43.26 9.54
N GLN A 13 -9.45 44.19 9.07
CA GLN A 13 -8.72 44.04 7.82
C GLN A 13 -7.71 42.87 7.89
N VAL A 14 -7.76 42.00 6.88
CA VAL A 14 -6.90 40.80 6.78
C VAL A 14 -5.99 40.80 5.53
N ALA A 15 -6.24 41.69 4.58
CA ALA A 15 -5.37 41.97 3.43
C ALA A 15 -5.53 43.43 2.98
N ASP A 16 -4.60 43.93 2.15
CA ASP A 16 -4.61 45.31 1.67
C ASP A 16 -5.79 45.58 0.73
N ASP A 17 -6.43 46.73 0.90
CA ASP A 17 -7.57 47.15 0.09
C ASP A 17 -7.17 47.40 -1.36
N VAL A 18 -8.10 47.15 -2.29
CA VAL A 18 -7.92 47.48 -3.71
C VAL A 18 -8.83 48.65 -4.09
N VAL A 19 -8.24 49.74 -4.59
CA VAL A 19 -8.96 50.94 -5.02
C VAL A 19 -8.89 51.08 -6.55
N GLN A 20 -10.04 51.25 -7.19
CA GLN A 20 -10.18 51.41 -8.64
C GLN A 20 -10.93 52.70 -8.99
N THR A 21 -10.47 53.39 -10.03
CA THR A 21 -11.06 54.67 -10.45
C THR A 21 -11.49 54.60 -11.90
N VAL A 22 -12.71 55.07 -12.18
CA VAL A 22 -13.26 55.25 -13.52
C VAL A 22 -13.71 56.71 -13.62
N LYS A 23 -13.39 57.37 -14.73
CA LYS A 23 -13.82 58.75 -15.01
C LYS A 23 -15.22 58.72 -15.63
N LEU A 24 -16.07 59.64 -15.19
CA LEU A 24 -17.39 59.86 -15.78
C LEU A 24 -17.48 61.27 -16.34
N SER A 25 -18.19 61.41 -17.45
CA SER A 25 -18.54 62.69 -18.05
C SER A 25 -20.05 62.75 -18.30
N ARG A 26 -20.63 63.94 -18.34
CA ARG A 26 -22.02 64.14 -18.78
C ARG A 26 -22.09 65.42 -19.59
N SER A 27 -23.04 65.48 -20.52
CA SER A 27 -23.37 66.72 -21.20
C SER A 27 -24.23 67.62 -20.31
N ALA A 28 -24.12 68.93 -20.55
CA ALA A 28 -25.03 69.92 -19.99
C ALA A 28 -25.56 70.78 -21.14
N THR A 29 -26.87 70.98 -21.17
CA THR A 29 -27.54 71.90 -22.09
C THR A 29 -27.92 73.13 -21.30
N VAL A 30 -27.56 74.31 -21.81
CA VAL A 30 -27.92 75.59 -21.21
C VAL A 30 -28.94 76.26 -22.12
N ASP A 31 -30.11 76.53 -21.57
CA ASP A 31 -31.18 77.27 -22.24
C ASP A 31 -31.12 78.74 -21.79
N PHE A 32 -30.98 79.64 -22.78
CA PHE A 32 -30.89 81.09 -22.59
C PHE A 32 -32.17 81.83 -23.05
N SER A 33 -33.30 81.13 -23.17
CA SER A 33 -34.57 81.74 -23.59
C SER A 33 -35.05 82.85 -22.66
N ASP A 34 -34.64 82.84 -21.39
CA ASP A 34 -34.67 84.00 -20.48
C ASP A 34 -33.21 84.39 -20.11
N PRO A 35 -32.64 85.48 -20.68
CA PRO A 35 -31.27 85.90 -20.41
C PRO A 35 -31.00 86.25 -18.94
N ALA A 36 -32.03 86.60 -18.17
CA ALA A 36 -31.90 86.89 -16.74
C ALA A 36 -31.88 85.61 -15.87
N ASN A 37 -32.39 84.49 -16.38
CA ASN A 37 -32.49 83.21 -15.66
C ASN A 37 -32.15 82.00 -16.56
N PRO A 38 -30.87 81.80 -16.93
CA PRO A 38 -30.48 80.66 -17.75
C PRO A 38 -30.73 79.33 -17.03
N LYS A 39 -31.32 78.35 -17.74
CA LYS A 39 -31.64 77.03 -17.18
C LYS A 39 -30.64 75.99 -17.66
N VAL A 40 -29.98 75.31 -16.71
CA VAL A 40 -29.05 74.21 -16.99
C VAL A 40 -29.74 72.87 -16.81
N THR A 41 -29.71 72.02 -17.83
CA THR A 41 -30.19 70.64 -17.78
C THR A 41 -29.03 69.68 -18.03
N TYR A 42 -28.84 68.71 -17.15
CA TYR A 42 -27.77 67.71 -17.28
C TYR A 42 -28.28 66.42 -17.93
N GLY A 43 -27.48 65.88 -18.85
CA GLY A 43 -27.70 64.55 -19.41
C GLY A 43 -27.28 63.42 -18.47
N ALA A 44 -27.48 62.19 -18.92
CA ALA A 44 -27.01 61.01 -18.21
C ALA A 44 -25.47 60.96 -18.12
N TRP A 45 -24.95 60.37 -17.06
CA TRP A 45 -23.53 60.10 -16.93
C TRP A 45 -23.07 59.02 -17.90
N ASN A 46 -21.92 59.25 -18.52
CA ASN A 46 -21.20 58.32 -19.38
C ASN A 46 -19.90 57.91 -18.70
N ALA A 47 -19.71 56.61 -18.50
CA ALA A 47 -18.48 56.07 -17.91
C ALA A 47 -17.46 55.78 -19.01
N ALA A 48 -16.22 56.25 -18.83
CA ALA A 48 -15.12 56.01 -19.76
C ALA A 48 -14.57 54.57 -19.72
N GLY A 49 -15.12 53.70 -18.88
CA GLY A 49 -14.69 52.32 -18.71
C GLY A 49 -15.42 51.62 -17.56
N SER A 50 -14.90 50.46 -17.17
CA SER A 50 -15.43 49.64 -16.07
C SER A 50 -14.36 49.40 -15.01
N TYR A 51 -14.79 49.07 -13.81
CA TYR A 51 -13.91 48.47 -12.82
C TYR A 51 -13.57 47.05 -13.26
N GLU A 52 -12.28 46.70 -13.26
CA GLU A 52 -11.81 45.35 -13.61
C GLU A 52 -12.15 44.32 -12.53
N SER A 53 -12.24 43.05 -12.92
CA SER A 53 -12.40 41.94 -11.98
C SER A 53 -11.12 41.76 -11.14
N VAL A 54 -11.26 41.48 -9.84
CA VAL A 54 -10.14 41.34 -8.92
C VAL A 54 -10.20 39.99 -8.22
N ILE A 55 -9.14 39.18 -8.34
CA ILE A 55 -9.00 37.93 -7.60
C ILE A 55 -8.70 38.27 -6.14
N SER A 56 -9.48 37.69 -5.22
CA SER A 56 -9.26 37.92 -3.79
C SER A 56 -7.97 37.23 -3.32
N PRO A 57 -7.14 37.89 -2.49
CA PRO A 57 -5.82 37.39 -2.12
C PRO A 57 -5.88 36.12 -1.26
N GLU A 58 -4.85 35.30 -1.32
CA GLU A 58 -4.69 34.21 -0.36
C GLU A 58 -4.14 34.74 0.96
N VAL A 59 -4.92 34.59 2.05
CA VAL A 59 -4.54 35.05 3.39
C VAL A 59 -4.28 33.83 4.28
N SER A 60 -3.06 33.73 4.82
CA SER A 60 -2.67 32.62 5.69
C SER A 60 -3.58 32.52 6.90
N GLY A 61 -4.17 31.34 7.13
CA GLY A 61 -5.07 31.10 8.25
C GLY A 61 -6.55 31.46 8.01
N TYR A 62 -6.89 31.97 6.81
CA TYR A 62 -8.27 32.33 6.45
C TYR A 62 -8.69 31.69 5.11
N THR A 63 -10.00 31.66 4.85
CA THR A 63 -10.62 31.31 3.56
C THR A 63 -11.78 32.24 3.24
N THR A 64 -11.99 32.55 1.96
CA THR A 64 -13.17 33.28 1.48
C THR A 64 -13.90 32.45 0.42
N ASN A 65 -15.23 32.59 0.38
CA ASN A 65 -16.08 31.98 -0.64
C ASN A 65 -16.17 32.87 -1.89
N GLN A 66 -15.89 34.17 -1.74
CA GLN A 66 -15.90 35.16 -2.82
C GLN A 66 -14.48 35.31 -3.36
N LYS A 67 -14.08 34.36 -4.21
CA LYS A 67 -12.70 34.29 -4.75
C LYS A 67 -12.42 35.34 -5.83
N LEU A 68 -13.46 35.91 -6.40
CA LEU A 68 -13.41 36.88 -7.48
C LEU A 68 -14.43 37.97 -7.20
N VAL A 69 -14.01 39.22 -7.25
CA VAL A 69 -14.90 40.39 -7.33
C VAL A 69 -15.05 40.72 -8.80
N GLU A 70 -16.26 40.61 -9.33
CA GLU A 70 -16.53 40.80 -10.75
C GLU A 70 -16.33 42.25 -11.21
N SER A 71 -16.20 42.43 -12.52
CA SER A 71 -16.18 43.75 -13.13
C SER A 71 -17.52 44.46 -12.97
N ALA A 72 -17.51 45.80 -12.92
CA ALA A 72 -18.73 46.60 -12.83
C ALA A 72 -18.55 47.98 -13.46
N THR A 73 -19.58 48.47 -14.14
CA THR A 73 -19.58 49.81 -14.74
C THR A 73 -20.35 50.78 -13.83
N PRO A 74 -19.75 51.90 -13.38
CA PRO A 74 -20.46 52.87 -12.55
C PRO A 74 -21.47 53.68 -13.35
N GLY A 75 -22.68 53.86 -12.80
CA GLY A 75 -23.74 54.69 -13.40
C GLY A 75 -23.76 56.15 -12.91
N SER A 76 -22.99 56.47 -11.86
CA SER A 76 -22.92 57.79 -11.24
C SER A 76 -21.50 58.03 -10.70
N PRO A 77 -21.12 59.29 -10.38
CA PRO A 77 -19.80 59.61 -9.82
C PRO A 77 -19.65 59.23 -8.34
N GLU A 78 -20.65 58.59 -7.73
CA GLU A 78 -20.59 58.14 -6.34
C GLU A 78 -19.56 57.03 -6.14
N SER A 79 -19.02 56.97 -4.92
CA SER A 79 -18.07 55.92 -4.57
C SER A 79 -18.80 54.64 -4.15
N ALA A 80 -18.30 53.49 -4.60
CA ALA A 80 -18.81 52.18 -4.26
C ALA A 80 -17.82 51.43 -3.35
N THR A 81 -18.34 50.60 -2.45
CA THR A 81 -17.52 49.71 -1.61
C THR A 81 -17.96 48.26 -1.79
N VAL A 82 -17.00 47.35 -1.77
CA VAL A 82 -17.23 45.90 -1.80
C VAL A 82 -16.43 45.28 -0.66
N SER A 83 -17.06 44.48 0.19
CA SER A 83 -16.37 43.76 1.27
C SER A 83 -16.31 42.28 0.96
N VAL A 84 -15.11 41.71 0.90
CA VAL A 84 -14.86 40.28 0.78
C VAL A 84 -14.57 39.75 2.19
N ILE A 85 -15.46 38.90 2.69
CA ILE A 85 -15.39 38.38 4.06
C ILE A 85 -14.58 37.08 4.11
N TYR A 86 -13.55 37.08 4.95
CA TYR A 86 -12.71 35.93 5.25
C TYR A 86 -13.14 35.24 6.54
N SER A 87 -13.26 33.92 6.49
CA SER A 87 -13.49 33.07 7.65
C SER A 87 -12.18 32.45 8.11
N VAL A 88 -11.93 32.47 9.42
CA VAL A 88 -10.79 31.76 10.02
C VAL A 88 -10.88 30.28 9.64
N ASN A 89 -9.78 29.74 9.16
CA ASN A 89 -9.67 28.31 8.91
C ASN A 89 -9.90 27.58 10.22
N LYS A 90 -10.97 26.77 10.29
CA LYS A 90 -11.17 25.89 11.45
C LYS A 90 -9.89 25.10 11.64
N VAL A 91 -9.24 25.28 12.79
CA VAL A 91 -8.13 24.43 13.24
C VAL A 91 -8.71 23.03 13.40
N THR A 92 -8.67 22.26 12.32
CA THR A 92 -8.84 20.81 12.43
C THR A 92 -7.58 20.33 13.11
N THR A 93 -7.64 20.22 14.44
CA THR A 93 -6.67 19.43 15.18
C THR A 93 -6.51 18.09 14.43
N PRO A 94 -5.28 17.68 14.07
CA PRO A 94 -5.09 16.45 13.32
C PRO A 94 -5.74 15.32 14.11
N LYS A 95 -6.86 14.78 13.61
CA LYS A 95 -7.62 13.76 14.32
C LYS A 95 -6.67 12.60 14.62
N ALA A 96 -6.44 12.34 15.91
CA ALA A 96 -5.49 11.33 16.33
C ALA A 96 -5.78 9.98 15.64
N PRO A 97 -4.76 9.20 15.27
CA PRO A 97 -4.96 7.90 14.65
C PRO A 97 -5.85 7.00 15.52
N LYS A 98 -6.90 6.43 14.92
CA LYS A 98 -7.85 5.53 15.60
C LYS A 98 -7.43 4.08 15.43
N GLU A 99 -7.38 3.32 16.52
CA GLU A 99 -7.19 1.86 16.46
C GLU A 99 -8.50 1.16 16.05
N LEU A 100 -8.42 0.26 15.06
CA LEU A 100 -9.53 -0.56 14.58
C LEU A 100 -9.43 -1.98 15.14
N LYS A 101 -10.58 -2.58 15.52
CA LYS A 101 -10.65 -3.97 15.96
C LYS A 101 -10.35 -4.97 14.82
N GLN A 102 -10.73 -4.62 13.60
CA GLN A 102 -10.57 -5.44 12.40
C GLN A 102 -10.51 -4.60 11.12
N TYR A 103 -9.95 -5.17 10.05
CA TYR A 103 -9.99 -4.63 8.69
C TYR A 103 -10.06 -5.80 7.70
N GLY A 104 -11.18 -5.91 6.98
CA GLY A 104 -11.50 -7.13 6.24
C GLY A 104 -11.48 -8.36 7.15
N SER A 105 -10.74 -9.40 6.75
CA SER A 105 -10.57 -10.63 7.55
C SER A 105 -9.42 -10.58 8.57
N VAL A 106 -8.72 -9.45 8.69
CA VAL A 106 -7.55 -9.29 9.55
C VAL A 106 -7.95 -8.62 10.85
N LYS A 107 -7.45 -9.15 11.97
CA LYS A 107 -7.60 -8.60 13.32
C LYS A 107 -6.27 -8.63 14.05
N LYS A 108 -6.20 -8.00 15.23
CA LYS A 108 -5.04 -8.11 16.11
C LYS A 108 -4.65 -9.56 16.36
N GLY A 109 -3.36 -9.86 16.25
CA GLY A 109 -2.81 -11.21 16.38
C GLY A 109 -2.85 -12.06 15.10
N THR A 110 -3.51 -11.62 14.02
CA THR A 110 -3.50 -12.35 12.75
C THR A 110 -2.08 -12.38 12.17
N ALA A 111 -1.61 -13.57 11.80
CA ALA A 111 -0.38 -13.71 11.02
C ALA A 111 -0.66 -13.42 9.54
N ILE A 112 0.12 -12.50 8.96
CA ILE A 112 0.07 -12.11 7.54
C ILE A 112 1.43 -12.32 6.89
N TYR A 113 1.47 -12.36 5.57
CA TYR A 113 2.70 -12.50 4.78
C TYR A 113 2.66 -11.60 3.55
N ALA A 114 3.84 -11.11 3.14
CA ALA A 114 3.96 -10.29 1.95
C ALA A 114 3.92 -11.16 0.68
N VAL A 115 3.20 -10.73 -0.34
CA VAL A 115 3.10 -11.40 -1.64
C VAL A 115 3.77 -10.63 -2.79
N LYS A 116 4.06 -9.34 -2.56
CA LYS A 116 4.82 -8.43 -3.43
C LYS A 116 5.91 -7.74 -2.61
N HIS A 117 6.76 -6.95 -3.29
CA HIS A 117 7.72 -6.08 -2.61
C HIS A 117 6.99 -5.07 -1.73
N ILE A 118 7.44 -4.93 -0.48
CA ILE A 118 6.93 -3.94 0.48
C ILE A 118 8.08 -3.36 1.31
N TYR A 119 7.83 -2.20 1.92
CA TYR A 119 8.67 -1.64 2.96
C TYR A 119 7.96 -1.69 4.31
N MET A 120 8.75 -1.85 5.38
CA MET A 120 8.32 -1.56 6.75
C MET A 120 8.78 -0.15 7.11
N TYR A 121 7.88 0.62 7.71
CA TYR A 121 8.10 2.01 8.10
C TYR A 121 8.18 2.16 9.63
N LYS A 122 9.02 3.08 10.10
CA LYS A 122 9.18 3.43 11.51
C LYS A 122 7.92 4.06 12.10
N ASP A 123 7.25 4.86 11.29
CA ASP A 123 6.09 5.66 11.68
C ASP A 123 4.96 5.54 10.63
N MET A 124 3.86 6.21 10.92
CA MET A 124 2.66 6.21 10.10
C MET A 124 2.74 7.13 8.87
N THR A 125 3.84 7.87 8.69
CA THR A 125 3.96 8.86 7.60
C THR A 125 4.10 8.19 6.23
N PHE A 126 4.64 6.97 6.18
CA PHE A 126 4.94 6.25 4.94
C PHE A 126 5.88 7.01 3.98
N LYS A 127 6.67 7.96 4.51
CA LYS A 127 7.71 8.66 3.76
C LYS A 127 8.89 7.73 3.45
N ARG A 128 9.63 8.02 2.39
CA ARG A 128 10.83 7.24 2.03
C ARG A 128 11.86 7.23 3.16
N SER A 129 12.03 8.36 3.84
CA SER A 129 12.93 8.54 4.99
C SER A 129 12.56 7.71 6.21
N SER A 130 11.30 7.28 6.36
CA SER A 130 10.88 6.44 7.49
C SER A 130 10.92 4.94 7.20
N ARG A 131 11.45 4.51 6.03
CA ARG A 131 11.64 3.09 5.72
C ARG A 131 12.75 2.49 6.58
N ILE A 132 12.47 1.36 7.23
CA ILE A 132 13.44 0.61 8.05
C ILE A 132 13.95 -0.63 7.30
N ILE A 133 13.05 -1.36 6.65
CA ILE A 133 13.38 -2.63 5.99
C ILE A 133 12.67 -2.74 4.64
N SER A 134 13.41 -3.22 3.64
CA SER A 134 12.89 -3.64 2.34
C SER A 134 12.64 -5.15 2.34
N TYR A 135 11.46 -5.57 1.89
CA TYR A 135 11.10 -6.98 1.73
C TYR A 135 10.78 -7.25 0.27
N VAL A 136 11.70 -7.81 -0.50
CA VAL A 136 11.47 -8.16 -1.90
C VAL A 136 10.44 -9.27 -2.04
N ARG A 137 9.83 -9.36 -3.23
CA ARG A 137 8.92 -10.46 -3.54
C ARG A 137 9.66 -11.78 -3.38
N GLN A 138 9.10 -12.72 -2.63
CA GLN A 138 9.71 -14.04 -2.42
C GLN A 138 8.86 -15.18 -3.00
N PRO A 139 9.49 -16.32 -3.35
CA PRO A 139 8.80 -17.59 -3.57
C PRO A 139 7.89 -17.92 -2.39
N ARG A 140 6.76 -18.58 -2.66
CA ARG A 140 5.68 -18.77 -1.67
C ARG A 140 6.16 -19.33 -0.34
N ILE A 141 7.06 -20.31 -0.35
CA ILE A 141 7.57 -20.95 0.86
C ILE A 141 8.50 -20.04 1.69
N ASN A 142 9.09 -19.00 1.08
CA ASN A 142 10.03 -18.07 1.71
C ASN A 142 9.43 -16.68 1.97
N ARG A 143 8.14 -16.45 1.71
CA ARG A 143 7.52 -15.13 1.92
C ARG A 143 7.64 -14.66 3.38
N PRO A 144 8.03 -13.39 3.63
CA PRO A 144 8.21 -12.89 4.98
C PRO A 144 6.86 -12.82 5.70
N MET A 145 6.85 -13.21 6.96
CA MET A 145 5.68 -13.25 7.83
C MET A 145 5.73 -12.17 8.90
N PHE A 146 4.54 -11.70 9.27
CA PHE A 146 4.34 -10.69 10.30
C PHE A 146 3.15 -11.04 11.17
N VAL A 147 3.17 -10.64 12.43
CA VAL A 147 2.00 -10.67 13.31
C VAL A 147 1.46 -9.25 13.48
N VAL A 148 0.17 -9.06 13.18
CA VAL A 148 -0.49 -7.76 13.34
C VAL A 148 -0.64 -7.42 14.81
N LYS A 149 -0.05 -6.28 15.22
CA LYS A 149 -0.10 -5.76 16.59
C LYS A 149 -1.24 -4.77 16.78
N ARG A 150 -1.44 -3.87 15.80
CA ARG A 150 -2.51 -2.86 15.75
C ARG A 150 -2.97 -2.66 14.31
N ILE A 151 -4.20 -2.21 14.14
CA ILE A 151 -4.75 -1.73 12.88
C ILE A 151 -5.09 -0.27 13.10
N VAL A 152 -4.49 0.65 12.34
CA VAL A 152 -4.56 2.08 12.61
C VAL A 152 -5.19 2.79 11.44
N LYS A 153 -6.25 3.58 11.68
CA LYS A 153 -6.87 4.48 10.72
C LYS A 153 -6.43 5.91 11.00
N LEU A 154 -5.76 6.54 10.04
CA LEU A 154 -5.31 7.92 10.10
C LEU A 154 -6.46 8.91 9.88
N ALA A 155 -6.25 10.18 10.23
CA ALA A 155 -7.21 11.27 10.00
C ALA A 155 -7.69 11.34 8.55
N ASN A 156 -6.77 11.18 7.60
CA ASN A 156 -7.05 11.17 6.16
C ASN A 156 -7.72 9.88 5.65
N GLY A 157 -8.18 9.00 6.55
CA GLY A 157 -8.86 7.75 6.21
C GLY A 157 -7.95 6.57 5.87
N LYS A 158 -6.64 6.78 5.66
CA LYS A 158 -5.69 5.70 5.34
C LYS A 158 -5.58 4.70 6.49
N VAL A 159 -5.65 3.42 6.17
CA VAL A 159 -5.51 2.33 7.16
C VAL A 159 -4.15 1.64 6.99
N LEU A 160 -3.50 1.35 8.12
CA LEU A 160 -2.16 0.76 8.21
C LEU A 160 -2.16 -0.41 9.20
N TYR A 161 -1.31 -1.42 8.96
CA TYR A 161 -1.01 -2.41 9.99
C TYR A 161 0.27 -2.02 10.71
N GLN A 162 0.23 -1.94 12.04
CA GLN A 162 1.44 -2.07 12.85
C GLN A 162 1.71 -3.55 13.07
N VAL A 163 2.92 -4.01 12.77
CA VAL A 163 3.25 -5.43 12.76
C VAL A 163 4.58 -5.71 13.47
N LYS A 164 4.74 -6.95 13.95
CA LYS A 164 6.04 -7.51 14.37
C LYS A 164 6.51 -8.50 13.31
N ASP A 165 7.74 -8.38 12.86
CA ASP A 165 8.41 -9.37 12.02
C ASP A 165 8.65 -10.67 12.83
N VAL A 166 8.20 -11.80 12.30
CA VAL A 166 8.30 -13.13 12.95
C VAL A 166 9.15 -14.13 12.15
N ASN A 167 10.05 -13.63 11.32
CA ASN A 167 10.96 -14.45 10.55
C ASN A 167 12.23 -14.73 11.36
N HIS A 168 12.15 -15.60 12.37
CA HIS A 168 13.18 -15.81 13.41
C HIS A 168 14.62 -16.11 12.94
N ARG A 169 14.85 -16.39 11.65
CA ARG A 169 16.17 -16.67 11.08
C ARG A 169 16.72 -15.50 10.24
N SER A 170 15.97 -14.41 10.08
CA SER A 170 16.39 -13.21 9.36
C SER A 170 16.89 -12.13 10.31
N GLU A 171 17.69 -11.20 9.81
CA GLU A 171 18.14 -10.01 10.54
C GLU A 171 16.99 -9.06 10.91
N SER A 172 15.87 -9.16 10.19
CA SER A 172 14.66 -8.38 10.46
C SER A 172 13.83 -8.93 11.61
N ALA A 173 14.17 -10.10 12.16
CA ALA A 173 13.39 -10.78 13.18
C ALA A 173 13.09 -9.86 14.38
N GLY A 174 11.82 -9.81 14.77
CA GLY A 174 11.39 -9.06 15.95
C GLY A 174 11.18 -7.57 15.74
N LYS A 175 11.64 -6.97 14.62
CA LYS A 175 11.42 -5.55 14.35
C LYS A 175 9.93 -5.23 14.26
N VAL A 176 9.55 -4.06 14.77
CA VAL A 176 8.18 -3.56 14.79
C VAL A 176 8.10 -2.31 13.93
N GLY A 177 7.06 -2.21 13.11
CA GLY A 177 6.82 -1.06 12.25
C GLY A 177 5.49 -1.14 11.55
N TYR A 178 5.27 -0.22 10.61
CA TYR A 178 4.03 -0.11 9.85
C TYR A 178 4.19 -0.64 8.43
N ILE A 179 3.17 -1.35 7.95
CA ILE A 179 3.08 -1.83 6.56
C ILE A 179 1.69 -1.56 5.98
N THR A 180 1.58 -1.66 4.65
CA THR A 180 0.31 -1.50 3.93
C THR A 180 -0.73 -2.56 4.31
N VAL A 181 -2.01 -2.20 4.30
CA VAL A 181 -3.13 -3.13 4.45
C VAL A 181 -3.63 -3.71 3.11
N ASN A 182 -3.08 -3.25 1.99
CA ASN A 182 -3.56 -3.60 0.66
C ASN A 182 -3.43 -5.12 0.40
N ALA A 183 -4.55 -5.78 0.09
CA ALA A 183 -4.65 -7.22 -0.12
C ALA A 183 -3.81 -7.75 -1.30
N ASN A 184 -3.41 -6.87 -2.23
CA ASN A 184 -2.50 -7.20 -3.32
C ASN A 184 -1.04 -7.34 -2.85
N TYR A 185 -0.70 -6.82 -1.67
CA TYR A 185 0.64 -6.82 -1.10
C TYR A 185 0.76 -7.72 0.11
N VAL A 186 -0.28 -7.82 0.94
CA VAL A 186 -0.29 -8.64 2.15
C VAL A 186 -1.53 -9.52 2.22
N LYS A 187 -1.39 -10.74 2.72
CA LYS A 187 -2.51 -11.68 2.89
C LYS A 187 -2.43 -12.43 4.23
N PRO A 188 -3.53 -12.92 4.79
CA PRO A 188 -3.49 -13.84 5.94
C PRO A 188 -2.73 -15.12 5.62
N VAL A 189 -1.82 -15.53 6.52
CA VAL A 189 -0.95 -16.72 6.35
C VAL A 189 -1.75 -18.01 6.37
N TYR A 190 -2.81 -18.07 7.17
CA TYR A 190 -3.60 -19.28 7.35
C TYR A 190 -4.80 -19.31 6.41
N TYR A 191 -5.12 -20.49 5.89
CA TYR A 191 -6.38 -20.71 5.17
C TYR A 191 -7.58 -20.69 6.14
N GLN A 192 -8.75 -20.31 5.63
CA GLN A 192 -10.01 -20.31 6.40
C GLN A 192 -11.05 -21.27 5.84
N SER A 193 -10.95 -21.64 4.56
CA SER A 193 -11.87 -22.56 3.89
C SER A 193 -11.28 -23.97 3.71
N VAL A 194 -12.17 -24.92 3.50
CA VAL A 194 -11.89 -26.37 3.40
C VAL A 194 -11.83 -26.79 1.93
N PRO A 195 -10.64 -27.03 1.34
CA PRO A 195 -10.54 -27.67 0.03
C PRO A 195 -10.74 -29.19 0.16
N SER A 196 -11.09 -29.90 -0.91
CA SER A 196 -11.14 -31.38 -0.89
C SER A 196 -9.76 -32.03 -0.76
N LYS A 197 -8.72 -31.38 -1.28
CA LYS A 197 -7.32 -31.84 -1.21
C LYS A 197 -6.33 -30.68 -1.12
N ILE A 198 -5.20 -30.95 -0.47
CA ILE A 198 -4.05 -30.06 -0.38
C ILE A 198 -2.78 -30.78 -0.81
N THR A 199 -1.78 -30.04 -1.26
CA THR A 199 -0.42 -30.53 -1.45
C THR A 199 0.54 -29.89 -0.45
N VAL A 200 1.42 -30.70 0.11
CA VAL A 200 2.55 -30.24 0.93
C VAL A 200 3.57 -29.54 0.03
N ILE A 201 3.86 -28.26 0.29
CA ILE A 201 4.81 -27.48 -0.50
C ILE A 201 6.11 -27.17 0.25
N ASN A 202 6.14 -27.34 1.57
CA ASN A 202 7.36 -27.18 2.36
C ASN A 202 8.40 -28.24 1.97
N SER A 203 9.66 -27.85 1.74
CA SER A 203 10.73 -28.80 1.35
C SER A 203 10.96 -29.85 2.43
N LYS A 204 11.02 -29.41 3.69
CA LYS A 204 11.14 -30.26 4.88
C LYS A 204 9.87 -31.04 5.23
N GLY A 205 8.85 -31.03 4.38
CA GLY A 205 7.57 -31.66 4.64
C GLY A 205 6.80 -31.02 5.80
N VAL A 206 5.79 -31.71 6.28
CA VAL A 206 4.90 -31.29 7.37
C VAL A 206 4.46 -32.50 8.17
N ASN A 207 4.28 -32.33 9.47
CA ASN A 207 3.80 -33.42 10.33
C ASN A 207 2.27 -33.38 10.47
N GLY A 208 1.66 -34.55 10.54
CA GLY A 208 0.31 -34.79 11.03
C GLY A 208 0.33 -35.14 12.53
N TYR A 209 -0.71 -34.71 13.23
CA TYR A 209 -0.81 -34.79 14.69
C TYR A 209 -2.15 -35.36 15.14
N LYS A 210 -2.19 -35.96 16.32
CA LYS A 210 -3.42 -36.48 16.93
C LYS A 210 -4.34 -35.37 17.45
N LEU A 211 -3.78 -34.25 17.91
CA LEU A 211 -4.54 -33.16 18.55
C LEU A 211 -4.43 -31.83 17.79
N LYS A 212 -5.50 -31.01 17.83
CA LYS A 212 -5.58 -29.70 17.17
C LYS A 212 -4.47 -28.72 17.58
N GLY A 213 -3.92 -28.87 18.78
CA GLY A 213 -2.77 -28.11 19.28
C GLY A 213 -1.42 -28.51 18.66
N LEU A 214 -1.40 -29.43 17.69
CA LEU A 214 -0.19 -30.06 17.14
C LEU A 214 0.61 -30.86 18.19
N LYS A 215 -0.10 -31.57 19.07
CA LYS A 215 0.46 -32.52 20.03
C LYS A 215 0.25 -33.96 19.55
N GLY A 216 1.13 -34.87 19.95
CA GLY A 216 1.11 -36.27 19.52
C GLY A 216 1.39 -36.41 18.02
N LYS A 217 2.64 -36.14 17.63
CA LYS A 217 3.11 -36.34 16.23
C LYS A 217 2.84 -37.79 15.82
N SER A 218 2.25 -37.99 14.65
CA SER A 218 1.82 -39.31 14.19
C SER A 218 2.45 -39.70 12.84
N MET A 219 2.36 -38.84 11.82
CA MET A 219 2.91 -39.13 10.49
C MET A 219 3.65 -37.92 9.93
N HIS A 220 4.68 -38.17 9.11
CA HIS A 220 5.38 -37.14 8.36
C HIS A 220 5.02 -37.19 6.88
N TYR A 221 4.66 -36.04 6.32
CA TYR A 221 4.24 -35.87 4.94
C TYR A 221 5.29 -35.10 4.14
N LYS A 222 5.83 -35.73 3.10
CA LYS A 222 6.91 -35.17 2.27
C LYS A 222 6.39 -34.13 1.28
N GLN A 223 7.28 -33.27 0.78
CA GLN A 223 6.95 -32.29 -0.27
C GLN A 223 6.35 -33.00 -1.51
N GLY A 224 5.29 -32.42 -2.07
CA GLY A 224 4.57 -32.95 -3.21
C GLY A 224 3.47 -33.95 -2.85
N GLN A 225 3.40 -34.43 -1.61
CA GLN A 225 2.34 -35.35 -1.20
C GLN A 225 0.98 -34.64 -1.19
N VAL A 226 -0.02 -35.28 -1.81
CA VAL A 226 -1.42 -34.82 -1.86
C VAL A 226 -2.20 -35.48 -0.73
N LEU A 227 -2.88 -34.68 0.08
CA LEU A 227 -3.63 -35.11 1.25
C LEU A 227 -5.11 -34.72 1.09
N LYS A 228 -6.03 -35.64 1.40
CA LYS A 228 -7.47 -35.39 1.42
C LYS A 228 -7.84 -34.71 2.74
N VAL A 229 -8.62 -33.63 2.64
CA VAL A 229 -9.01 -32.80 3.79
C VAL A 229 -10.49 -33.00 4.07
N LYS A 230 -10.82 -33.29 5.33
CA LYS A 230 -12.19 -33.45 5.85
C LYS A 230 -12.75 -32.13 6.38
N GLY A 231 -11.91 -31.31 7.00
CA GLY A 231 -12.36 -30.09 7.68
C GLY A 231 -11.24 -29.13 8.02
N ILE A 232 -11.59 -28.00 8.62
CA ILE A 232 -10.65 -27.03 9.17
C ILE A 232 -11.11 -26.58 10.54
N VAL A 233 -10.18 -26.42 11.48
CA VAL A 233 -10.44 -25.91 12.82
C VAL A 233 -9.54 -24.74 13.14
N LYS A 234 -10.05 -23.82 13.96
CA LYS A 234 -9.28 -22.71 14.51
C LYS A 234 -8.61 -23.15 15.81
N HIS A 235 -7.38 -22.70 16.00
CA HIS A 235 -6.61 -22.84 17.23
C HIS A 235 -5.85 -21.54 17.48
N ASN A 236 -6.34 -20.74 18.43
CA ASN A 236 -5.89 -19.37 18.69
C ASN A 236 -5.96 -18.52 17.39
N SER A 237 -4.86 -17.86 17.01
CA SER A 237 -4.76 -17.05 15.79
C SER A 237 -4.40 -17.85 14.53
N THR A 238 -4.45 -19.18 14.59
CA THR A 238 -4.02 -20.07 13.52
C THR A 238 -5.11 -21.08 13.17
N THR A 239 -5.00 -21.76 12.02
CA THR A 239 -5.92 -22.82 11.63
C THR A 239 -5.18 -24.12 11.31
N ARG A 240 -5.91 -25.23 11.43
CA ARG A 240 -5.46 -26.59 11.13
C ARG A 240 -6.44 -27.27 10.22
N TYR A 241 -5.97 -27.99 9.21
CA TYR A 241 -6.81 -28.93 8.50
C TYR A 241 -6.93 -30.22 9.29
N ILE A 242 -8.11 -30.83 9.22
CA ILE A 242 -8.37 -32.20 9.63
C ILE A 242 -8.32 -33.06 8.36
N LEU A 243 -7.45 -34.06 8.35
CA LEU A 243 -7.34 -35.03 7.26
C LEU A 243 -8.40 -36.14 7.42
N ASN A 244 -8.69 -36.89 6.35
CA ASN A 244 -9.68 -37.97 6.42
C ASN A 244 -9.33 -39.08 7.44
N ASN A 245 -8.04 -39.27 7.71
CA ASN A 245 -7.55 -40.20 8.74
C ASN A 245 -7.59 -39.60 10.17
N GLY A 246 -8.29 -38.47 10.38
CA GLY A 246 -8.45 -37.80 11.67
C GLY A 246 -7.27 -36.93 12.11
N GLN A 247 -6.14 -36.93 11.39
CA GLN A 247 -4.96 -36.17 11.79
C GLN A 247 -5.11 -34.66 11.55
N TYR A 248 -4.54 -33.86 12.43
CA TYR A 248 -4.42 -32.42 12.30
C TYR A 248 -3.09 -32.02 11.65
N ILE A 249 -3.17 -31.12 10.67
CA ILE A 249 -2.01 -30.55 9.97
C ILE A 249 -2.15 -29.03 9.88
N THR A 250 -1.03 -28.32 9.80
CA THR A 250 -1.03 -26.86 9.61
C THR A 250 -1.78 -26.44 8.35
N ALA A 251 -2.61 -25.40 8.45
CA ALA A 251 -3.24 -24.75 7.31
C ALA A 251 -2.46 -23.49 6.85
N ASN A 252 -1.18 -23.39 7.21
CA ASN A 252 -0.29 -22.32 6.79
C ASN A 252 -0.01 -22.38 5.28
N LYS A 253 -0.33 -21.29 4.57
CA LYS A 253 -0.19 -21.14 3.12
C LYS A 253 1.24 -21.27 2.61
N LYS A 254 2.26 -21.09 3.45
CA LYS A 254 3.67 -21.31 3.09
C LYS A 254 4.07 -22.78 3.13
N LEU A 255 3.29 -23.62 3.82
CA LEU A 255 3.61 -25.03 4.06
C LEU A 255 2.74 -25.98 3.25
N VAL A 256 1.48 -25.58 2.99
CA VAL A 256 0.53 -26.32 2.15
C VAL A 256 -0.14 -25.40 1.13
N LYS A 257 -0.62 -25.99 0.03
CA LYS A 257 -1.38 -25.28 -1.01
C LYS A 257 -2.55 -26.14 -1.48
N TRP A 258 -3.67 -25.51 -1.80
CA TRP A 258 -4.86 -26.20 -2.29
C TRP A 258 -4.61 -26.95 -3.59
N ASN A 259 -5.34 -28.03 -3.78
CA ASN A 259 -5.32 -28.87 -4.97
C ASN A 259 -3.95 -29.50 -5.24
N LYS A 260 -3.92 -30.42 -6.21
CA LYS A 260 -2.67 -31.05 -6.66
C LYS A 260 -1.75 -29.98 -7.24
N GLN A 261 -0.57 -29.84 -6.65
CA GLN A 261 0.49 -28.99 -7.18
C GLN A 261 1.49 -29.83 -7.96
N LYS A 262 1.93 -29.33 -9.12
CA LYS A 262 2.92 -30.00 -9.98
C LYS A 262 4.33 -29.69 -9.47
N PHE A 263 5.14 -30.73 -9.22
CA PHE A 263 6.55 -30.61 -8.88
C PHE A 263 7.42 -31.26 -9.95
N ALA A 264 8.64 -30.79 -10.13
CA ALA A 264 9.62 -31.52 -10.94
C ALA A 264 9.88 -32.89 -10.29
N LYS A 265 9.70 -33.97 -11.05
CA LYS A 265 10.13 -35.31 -10.71
C LYS A 265 11.51 -35.58 -11.30
N THR A 266 11.70 -35.18 -12.55
CA THR A 266 12.95 -35.36 -13.30
C THR A 266 13.25 -34.10 -14.10
N ILE A 267 14.49 -33.66 -14.05
CA ILE A 267 15.03 -32.58 -14.88
C ILE A 267 16.12 -33.12 -15.81
N LYS A 268 16.33 -32.47 -16.94
CA LYS A 268 17.44 -32.73 -17.88
C LYS A 268 18.32 -31.50 -17.94
N THR A 269 19.63 -31.65 -17.81
CA THR A 269 20.58 -30.53 -17.95
C THR A 269 20.66 -30.09 -19.41
N THR A 270 20.64 -28.78 -19.66
CA THR A 270 20.82 -28.18 -21.00
C THR A 270 22.25 -27.71 -21.23
N HIS A 271 23.01 -27.55 -20.14
CA HIS A 271 24.42 -27.17 -20.10
C HIS A 271 25.18 -28.05 -19.09
N GLY A 272 26.51 -27.98 -19.12
CA GLY A 272 27.32 -28.51 -18.02
C GLY A 272 27.06 -27.73 -16.73
N ILE A 273 26.79 -28.42 -15.62
CA ILE A 273 26.51 -27.79 -14.31
C ILE A 273 27.26 -28.48 -13.18
N ASN A 274 27.50 -27.75 -12.09
CA ASN A 274 28.14 -28.30 -10.90
C ASN A 274 27.10 -28.76 -9.86
N LEU A 275 27.52 -29.70 -9.01
CA LEU A 275 26.77 -30.12 -7.83
C LEU A 275 27.28 -29.37 -6.58
N TYR A 276 26.37 -29.05 -5.66
CA TYR A 276 26.68 -28.26 -4.46
C TYR A 276 26.14 -28.90 -3.18
N ARG A 277 26.80 -28.67 -2.05
CA ARG A 277 26.39 -29.20 -0.74
C ARG A 277 25.30 -28.35 -0.09
N ASP A 278 25.20 -27.08 -0.46
CA ASP A 278 24.24 -26.12 0.11
C ASP A 278 23.31 -25.53 -0.95
N VAL A 279 22.14 -25.06 -0.50
CA VAL A 279 21.10 -24.47 -1.34
C VAL A 279 21.50 -23.14 -2.00
N ASN A 280 22.47 -22.41 -1.43
CA ASN A 280 22.95 -21.16 -2.01
C ASN A 280 23.95 -21.38 -3.14
N LEU A 281 24.39 -22.63 -3.36
CA LEU A 281 25.40 -23.02 -4.35
C LEU A 281 26.75 -22.36 -4.08
N GLN A 282 27.16 -22.29 -2.80
CA GLN A 282 28.43 -21.70 -2.38
C GLN A 282 29.52 -22.76 -2.16
N LYS A 283 29.14 -23.97 -1.78
CA LYS A 283 30.03 -25.09 -1.44
C LYS A 283 29.91 -26.17 -2.51
N ARG A 284 30.75 -26.09 -3.54
CA ARG A 284 30.80 -27.10 -4.61
C ARG A 284 31.16 -28.48 -4.04
N VAL A 285 30.54 -29.53 -4.58
CA VAL A 285 31.03 -30.90 -4.40
C VAL A 285 32.21 -31.07 -5.36
N ALA A 286 33.42 -31.17 -4.81
CA ALA A 286 34.64 -31.28 -5.60
C ALA A 286 34.55 -32.44 -6.61
N LYS A 287 35.07 -32.20 -7.82
CA LYS A 287 35.15 -33.17 -8.93
C LYS A 287 33.79 -33.72 -9.43
N VAL A 288 32.66 -33.18 -8.99
CA VAL A 288 31.33 -33.58 -9.52
C VAL A 288 30.81 -32.53 -10.49
N HIS A 289 31.11 -32.76 -11.77
CA HIS A 289 30.57 -32.00 -12.89
C HIS A 289 29.55 -32.83 -13.67
N ILE A 290 28.35 -32.29 -13.85
CA ILE A 290 27.25 -32.95 -14.55
C ILE A 290 27.20 -32.41 -15.98
N LYS A 291 27.50 -33.27 -16.96
CA LYS A 291 27.49 -32.92 -18.38
C LYS A 291 26.10 -32.48 -18.86
N LYS A 292 26.05 -31.81 -20.00
CA LYS A 292 24.81 -31.51 -20.74
C LYS A 292 24.06 -32.81 -21.07
N GLY A 293 22.73 -32.76 -21.02
CA GLY A 293 21.85 -33.86 -21.42
C GLY A 293 21.54 -34.90 -20.34
N VAL A 294 22.17 -34.81 -19.15
CA VAL A 294 21.97 -35.75 -18.05
C VAL A 294 20.60 -35.56 -17.41
N LYS A 295 19.87 -36.67 -17.18
CA LYS A 295 18.60 -36.69 -16.46
C LYS A 295 18.86 -36.88 -14.96
N LEU A 296 18.29 -36.00 -14.14
CA LEU A 296 18.41 -36.02 -12.67
C LEU A 296 17.04 -36.14 -12.01
N ASN A 297 16.92 -37.04 -11.05
CA ASN A 297 15.71 -37.17 -10.23
C ASN A 297 15.71 -36.13 -9.11
N VAL A 298 14.63 -35.34 -9.07
CA VAL A 298 14.43 -34.28 -8.08
C VAL A 298 13.75 -34.88 -6.84
N LYS A 299 14.48 -34.82 -5.72
CA LYS A 299 13.96 -35.18 -4.40
C LYS A 299 13.10 -34.05 -3.87
N GLU A 300 13.68 -32.85 -3.78
CA GLU A 300 13.05 -31.67 -3.17
C GLU A 300 13.28 -30.42 -4.02
N LEU A 301 12.35 -29.47 -3.90
CA LEU A 301 12.41 -28.13 -4.47
C LEU A 301 12.59 -27.12 -3.34
N GLU A 302 13.68 -26.37 -3.40
CA GLU A 302 14.00 -25.28 -2.47
C GLU A 302 14.27 -23.97 -3.21
N TYR A 303 14.54 -22.93 -2.45
CA TYR A 303 14.97 -21.64 -2.97
C TYR A 303 16.14 -21.13 -2.13
N SER A 304 17.14 -20.55 -2.78
CA SER A 304 18.28 -19.93 -2.10
C SER A 304 17.83 -18.78 -1.19
N ARG A 305 18.69 -18.38 -0.26
CA ARG A 305 18.52 -17.18 0.57
C ARG A 305 17.19 -17.17 1.35
N ALA A 306 16.78 -18.32 1.91
CA ALA A 306 15.46 -18.48 2.52
C ALA A 306 15.17 -17.54 3.71
N SER A 307 16.20 -16.99 4.35
CA SER A 307 16.11 -16.04 5.47
C SER A 307 16.50 -14.60 5.10
N ASP A 308 16.83 -14.32 3.85
CA ASP A 308 17.18 -12.98 3.39
C ASP A 308 16.02 -12.43 2.55
N PHE A 309 15.49 -11.27 2.99
CA PHE A 309 14.36 -10.60 2.34
C PHE A 309 14.78 -9.38 1.52
N THR A 310 16.08 -9.11 1.40
CA THR A 310 16.61 -8.03 0.54
C THR A 310 16.82 -8.52 -0.89
N THR A 311 17.03 -9.83 -1.09
CA THR A 311 17.33 -10.44 -2.39
C THR A 311 16.36 -11.58 -2.73
N PHE A 312 15.98 -11.71 -4.00
CA PHE A 312 15.11 -12.80 -4.46
C PHE A 312 15.77 -14.18 -4.30
N GLY A 313 15.07 -15.14 -3.71
CA GLY A 313 15.51 -16.53 -3.61
C GLY A 313 15.37 -17.29 -4.93
N ALA A 314 16.47 -17.74 -5.51
CA ALA A 314 16.49 -18.47 -6.77
C ALA A 314 16.13 -19.94 -6.57
N LYS A 315 15.42 -20.54 -7.53
CA LYS A 315 14.96 -21.93 -7.47
C LYS A 315 16.14 -22.92 -7.45
N ARG A 316 16.05 -23.97 -6.64
CA ARG A 316 17.06 -25.03 -6.49
C ARG A 316 16.42 -26.40 -6.45
N TYR A 317 17.08 -27.38 -7.04
CA TYR A 317 16.66 -28.77 -6.96
C TYR A 317 17.66 -29.56 -6.13
N TYR A 318 17.16 -30.27 -5.13
CA TYR A 318 17.94 -31.28 -4.42
C TYR A 318 17.83 -32.61 -5.18
N VAL A 319 18.97 -33.14 -5.59
CA VAL A 319 19.12 -34.38 -6.37
C VAL A 319 20.03 -35.35 -5.60
N LYS A 320 20.37 -36.50 -6.20
CA LYS A 320 21.34 -37.42 -5.58
C LYS A 320 22.68 -36.68 -5.39
N GLY A 321 23.17 -36.63 -4.16
CA GLY A 321 24.46 -36.05 -3.80
C GLY A 321 24.49 -34.55 -3.47
N GLY A 322 23.43 -33.79 -3.74
CA GLY A 322 23.45 -32.34 -3.46
C GLY A 322 22.42 -31.50 -4.22
N TYR A 323 22.69 -30.21 -4.29
CA TYR A 323 21.87 -29.20 -4.96
C TYR A 323 22.44 -28.86 -6.34
N VAL A 324 21.51 -28.61 -7.27
CA VAL A 324 21.81 -28.04 -8.59
C VAL A 324 20.94 -26.81 -8.84
N THR A 325 21.34 -25.99 -9.81
CA THR A 325 20.56 -24.83 -10.25
C THR A 325 19.17 -25.27 -10.74
N GLY A 326 18.14 -24.49 -10.38
CA GLY A 326 16.80 -24.59 -10.96
C GLY A 326 16.53 -23.55 -12.05
N ASN A 327 17.55 -22.85 -12.53
CA ASN A 327 17.44 -21.92 -13.65
C ASN A 327 17.10 -22.69 -14.93
N THR A 328 16.05 -22.25 -15.63
CA THR A 328 15.54 -22.83 -16.88
C THR A 328 16.56 -22.83 -18.01
N ASP A 329 17.53 -21.92 -17.98
CA ASP A 329 18.59 -21.86 -19.00
C ASP A 329 19.54 -23.06 -18.90
N PHE A 330 19.67 -23.64 -17.71
CA PHE A 330 20.60 -24.73 -17.39
C PHE A 330 19.91 -26.08 -17.18
N VAL A 331 18.61 -26.09 -16.89
CA VAL A 331 17.82 -27.32 -16.68
C VAL A 331 16.39 -27.21 -17.22
N LYS A 332 15.91 -28.28 -17.85
CA LYS A 332 14.50 -28.42 -18.31
C LYS A 332 13.79 -29.48 -17.49
N VAL A 333 12.56 -29.21 -17.06
CA VAL A 333 11.71 -30.23 -16.43
C VAL A 333 11.20 -31.18 -17.51
N VAL A 334 11.50 -32.48 -17.37
CA VAL A 334 11.08 -33.52 -18.33
C VAL A 334 9.99 -34.43 -17.78
N LYS A 335 9.81 -34.47 -16.45
CA LYS A 335 8.72 -35.21 -15.81
C LYS A 335 8.24 -34.47 -14.58
N LEU A 336 6.93 -34.38 -14.42
CA LEU A 336 6.27 -33.82 -13.24
C LEU A 336 5.77 -34.93 -12.31
N LYS A 337 5.62 -34.62 -11.01
CA LYS A 337 4.94 -35.41 -10.00
C LYS A 337 3.83 -34.60 -9.34
#